data_AF-A0A1F6LIA2-F1
#
_entry.id   AF-A0A1F6LIA2-F1
#
_cell.length_a   1.000
_cell.length_b   1.000
_cell.length_c   1.000
_cell.angle_alpha   90.00
_cell.angle_beta   90.00
_cell.angle_gamma   90.00
#
_symmetry.space_group_name_H-M   'P 1'
#
loop_
_entity.id
_entity.type
_entity.pdbx_description
1 polymer ?
#
loop_
_entity_poly.entity_id
_entity_poly.type
_entity_poly.pdbx_seq_one_letter_code
_entity_poly.pdbx_strand_id
1 'polypeptide(L)'
;MGAGKTTFVREWVQRRAPEVARQVVSPTFILHARYDLPGGAVHHLDWYRLNSEAEVLSLGWEEIVSDPGLAIFVEWADKFPRLLPRRRVEVRFKYSADSRRRTVTMKNRGPRLSA
;
A
#
# COMPACT_ATOMS: atom_id res chain seq x y z
N MET A 1 15.03 -3.01 -0.36
CA MET A 1 14.60 -1.80 -1.10
C MET A 1 14.57 -2.09 -2.60
N GLY A 2 13.63 -1.51 -3.36
CA GLY A 2 13.62 -1.59 -4.84
C GLY A 2 12.76 -2.71 -5.46
N ALA A 3 11.91 -3.38 -4.67
CA ALA A 3 11.18 -4.59 -5.12
C ALA A 3 10.00 -4.27 -6.05
N GLY A 4 9.70 -2.98 -6.27
CA GLY A 4 8.64 -2.52 -7.18
C GLY A 4 7.32 -2.23 -6.48
N LYS A 5 7.32 -2.10 -5.15
CA LYS A 5 6.13 -1.78 -4.34
C LYS A 5 5.55 -0.40 -4.72
N THR A 6 6.35 0.67 -4.64
CA THR A 6 5.95 2.00 -5.09
C THR A 6 5.54 2.03 -6.56
N THR A 7 6.26 1.30 -7.42
CA THR A 7 5.90 1.16 -8.83
C THR A 7 4.51 0.54 -8.98
N PHE A 8 4.19 -0.50 -8.23
CA PHE A 8 2.87 -1.14 -8.25
C PHE A 8 1.75 -0.15 -7.87
N VAL A 9 1.95 0.66 -6.82
CA VAL A 9 0.98 1.69 -6.42
C VAL A 9 0.80 2.72 -7.54
N ARG A 10 1.90 3.22 -8.10
CA ARG A 10 1.87 4.17 -9.22
C ARG A 10 1.13 3.62 -10.44
N GLU A 11 1.39 2.38 -10.84
CA GLU A 11 0.70 1.76 -11.98
C GLU A 11 -0.79 1.50 -11.68
N TRP A 12 -1.15 1.25 -10.42
CA TRP A 12 -2.55 1.12 -10.02
C TRP A 12 -3.30 2.45 -10.15
N VAL A 13 -2.67 3.55 -9.74
CA VAL A 13 -3.19 4.92 -9.89
C VAL A 13 -3.22 5.32 -11.37
N GLN A 14 -2.16 5.05 -12.14
CA GLN A 14 -2.07 5.34 -13.58
C GLN A 14 -3.23 4.77 -14.40
N ARG A 15 -3.75 3.59 -14.03
CA ARG A 15 -4.90 2.96 -14.70
C ARG A 15 -6.24 3.63 -14.38
N ARG A 16 -6.31 4.47 -13.35
CA ARG A 16 -7.54 5.12 -12.87
C ARG A 16 -7.55 6.64 -13.04
N ALA A 17 -6.39 7.27 -12.83
CA ALA A 17 -6.18 8.71 -12.87
C ALA A 17 -4.75 8.99 -13.39
N PRO A 18 -4.53 8.94 -14.73
CA PRO A 18 -3.23 9.19 -15.36
C PRO A 18 -2.53 10.49 -14.93
N GLU A 19 -3.32 11.53 -14.68
CA GLU A 19 -2.86 12.85 -14.26
C GLU A 19 -2.33 12.88 -12.82
N VAL A 20 -2.83 12.01 -11.95
CA VAL A 20 -2.40 11.89 -10.55
C VAL A 20 -1.17 10.98 -10.42
N ALA A 21 -1.02 10.00 -11.32
CA ALA A 21 0.03 8.98 -11.22
C ALA A 21 1.46 9.55 -11.17
N ARG A 22 1.71 10.70 -11.80
CA ARG A 22 3.02 11.38 -11.75
C ARG A 22 3.39 11.90 -10.36
N GLN A 23 2.41 12.08 -9.48
CA GLN A 23 2.59 12.52 -8.10
C GLN A 23 2.88 11.35 -7.15
N VAL A 24 2.68 10.11 -7.58
CA VAL A 24 2.90 8.93 -6.75
C VAL A 24 4.39 8.67 -6.59
N VAL A 25 4.87 8.86 -5.37
CA VAL A 25 6.26 8.69 -4.95
C VAL A 25 6.32 7.80 -3.71
N SER A 26 7.49 7.24 -3.40
CA SER A 26 7.64 6.42 -2.20
C SER A 26 7.47 7.28 -0.96
N PRO A 27 6.49 7.01 -0.08
CA PRO A 27 6.29 7.80 1.13
C PRO A 27 7.27 7.40 2.24
N THR A 28 8.42 6.77 1.92
CA THR A 28 9.37 6.26 2.92
C THR A 28 9.81 7.30 3.95
N PHE A 29 9.87 8.58 3.58
CA PHE A 29 10.26 9.67 4.50
C PHE A 29 9.06 10.43 5.08
N ILE A 30 8.00 10.62 4.31
CA ILE A 30 6.77 11.30 4.76
C ILE A 30 5.79 10.36 5.47
N LEU A 31 6.07 9.06 5.47
CA LEU A 31 5.38 7.92 6.07
C LEU A 31 3.97 7.63 5.51
N HIS A 32 3.25 8.67 5.09
CA HIS A 32 1.93 8.62 4.49
C HIS A 32 1.81 9.67 3.38
N ALA A 33 1.26 9.25 2.24
CA ALA A 33 0.79 10.13 1.19
C ALA A 33 -0.68 9.82 0.88
N ARG A 34 -1.47 10.87 0.61
CA ARG A 34 -2.84 10.76 0.12
C ARG A 34 -2.89 11.30 -1.31
N TYR A 35 -3.56 10.56 -2.17
CA TYR A 35 -3.82 10.95 -3.56
C TYR A 35 -5.32 10.95 -3.78
N ASP A 36 -5.89 12.10 -4.12
CA ASP A 36 -7.31 12.21 -4.44
C ASP A 36 -7.53 11.87 -5.92
N LEU A 37 -8.42 10.91 -6.17
CA LEU A 37 -8.79 10.45 -7.51
C LEU A 37 -10.30 10.63 -7.72
N PRO A 38 -10.79 10.60 -8.97
CA PRO A 38 -12.21 10.46 -9.23
C PRO A 38 -12.77 9.22 -8.52
N GLY A 39 -13.75 9.43 -7.63
CA GLY A 39 -14.41 8.36 -6.88
C GLY A 39 -13.81 8.04 -5.50
N GLY A 40 -12.76 8.74 -5.06
CA GLY A 40 -12.25 8.66 -3.68
C GLY A 40 -10.73 8.72 -3.60
N ALA A 41 -10.22 8.57 -2.38
CA ALA A 41 -8.78 8.71 -2.13
C ALA A 41 -8.03 7.38 -2.16
N VAL A 42 -6.74 7.47 -2.49
CA VAL A 42 -5.76 6.42 -2.32
C VAL A 42 -4.80 6.83 -1.20
N HIS A 43 -4.70 5.99 -0.18
CA HIS A 43 -3.70 6.15 0.87
C HIS A 43 -2.50 5.27 0.56
N HIS A 44 -1.29 5.83 0.62
CA HIS A 44 -0.04 5.11 0.46
C HIS A 44 0.83 5.33 1.69
N LEU A 45 1.07 4.26 2.44
CA LEU A 45 1.88 4.25 3.65
C LEU A 45 3.13 3.39 3.46
N ASP A 46 4.21 3.75 4.14
CA ASP A 46 5.43 2.95 4.21
C ASP A 46 5.88 2.81 5.67
N TRP A 47 5.73 1.59 6.21
CA TRP A 47 6.07 1.30 7.61
C TRP A 47 7.55 0.94 7.83
N TYR A 48 8.39 1.02 6.79
CA TYR A 48 9.80 0.67 6.88
C TYR A 48 10.52 1.41 8.02
N ARG A 49 10.25 2.70 8.19
CA ARG A 49 10.91 3.58 9.17
C ARG A 49 10.24 3.65 10.55
N LEU A 50 9.01 3.15 10.67
CA LEU A 50 8.25 3.20 11.92
C LEU A 50 8.76 2.13 12.90
N ASN A 51 8.90 2.42 14.18
CA ASN A 51 9.51 1.48 15.14
C ASN A 51 8.50 0.81 16.07
N SER A 52 7.26 1.29 16.11
CA SER A 52 6.23 0.74 16.99
C SER A 52 4.81 0.86 16.41
N GLU A 53 3.89 0.05 16.95
CA GLU A 53 2.46 0.15 16.62
C GLU A 53 1.89 1.53 17.01
N ALA A 54 2.38 2.13 18.10
CA ALA A 54 1.95 3.47 18.53
C ALA A 54 2.29 4.56 17.52
N GLU A 55 3.45 4.49 16.85
CA GLU A 55 3.79 5.43 15.77
C GLU A 55 2.84 5.27 14.58
N VAL A 56 2.45 4.04 14.22
CA VAL A 56 1.46 3.80 13.16
C VAL A 56 0.12 4.40 13.53
N LEU A 57 -0.36 4.18 14.75
CA LEU A 57 -1.62 4.75 15.25
C LEU A 57 -1.58 6.28 15.23
N SER A 58 -0.44 6.88 15.59
CA SER A 58 -0.24 8.34 15.55
C SER A 58 -0.31 8.94 14.15
N LEU A 59 -0.18 8.13 13.08
CA LEU A 59 -0.40 8.57 11.70
C LEU A 59 -1.89 8.68 11.33
N GLY A 60 -2.80 8.43 12.28
CA GLY A 60 -4.25 8.38 12.01
C GLY A 60 -4.67 7.07 11.33
N TRP A 61 -4.04 5.94 11.69
CA TRP A 61 -4.29 4.66 11.03
C TRP A 61 -5.75 4.20 11.14
N GLU A 62 -6.41 4.50 12.26
CA GLU A 62 -7.80 4.09 12.51
C GLU A 62 -8.77 4.84 11.58
N GLU A 63 -8.54 6.13 11.38
CA GLU A 63 -9.29 6.97 10.44
C GLU A 63 -9.02 6.55 9.00
N ILE A 64 -7.75 6.27 8.66
CA ILE A 64 -7.36 5.82 7.32
C ILE A 64 -8.05 4.51 6.95
N VAL A 65 -8.06 3.52 7.86
CA VAL A 65 -8.70 2.22 7.61
C VAL A 65 -10.23 2.33 7.55
N SER A 66 -10.79 3.33 8.21
CA SER A 66 -12.23 3.60 8.19
C SER A 66 -12.68 4.45 7.00
N ASP A 67 -11.75 5.05 6.24
CA ASP A 67 -12.07 5.83 5.04
C ASP A 67 -12.68 4.90 3.96
N PRO A 68 -13.91 5.18 3.47
CA PRO A 68 -14.56 4.40 2.42
C PRO A 68 -13.95 4.63 1.03
N GLY A 69 -12.82 5.33 0.94
CA GLY A 69 -12.07 5.65 -0.27
C GLY A 69 -11.66 4.43 -1.10
N LEU A 70 -10.88 4.69 -2.15
CA LEU A 70 -10.66 3.70 -3.21
C LEU A 70 -9.72 2.56 -2.79
N ALA A 71 -8.61 2.89 -2.13
CA ALA A 71 -7.60 1.91 -1.75
C ALA A 71 -6.64 2.41 -0.68
N ILE A 72 -6.12 1.47 0.12
CA ILE A 72 -5.04 1.70 1.08
C ILE A 72 -3.90 0.74 0.74
N PHE A 73 -2.75 1.31 0.40
CA PHE A 73 -1.51 0.58 0.14
C PHE A 73 -0.56 0.76 1.32
N VAL A 74 -0.11 -0.35 1.91
CA VAL A 74 0.85 -0.34 3.01
C VAL A 74 2.09 -1.12 2.60
N GLU A 75 3.21 -0.42 2.41
CA GLU A 75 4.52 -1.03 2.24
C GLU A 75 5.07 -1.49 3.60
N TRP A 76 5.73 -2.64 3.62
CA TRP A 76 6.29 -3.25 4.85
C TRP A 76 5.25 -3.47 5.96
N ALA A 77 4.01 -3.74 5.54
CA ALA A 77 2.87 -4.08 6.38
C ALA A 77 3.14 -5.20 7.40
N ASP A 78 4.06 -6.12 7.08
CA ASP A 78 4.46 -7.24 7.91
C ASP A 78 5.23 -6.84 9.18
N LYS A 79 5.67 -5.59 9.30
CA LYS A 79 6.32 -5.05 10.52
C LYS A 79 5.35 -4.97 11.71
N PHE A 80 4.07 -4.68 11.46
CA PHE A 80 3.03 -4.53 12.49
C PHE A 80 1.75 -5.31 12.13
N PRO A 81 1.82 -6.66 12.13
CA PRO A 81 0.75 -7.49 11.59
C PRO A 81 -0.56 -7.41 12.38
N ARG A 82 -0.53 -6.98 13.65
CA ARG A 82 -1.72 -6.84 14.52
C ARG A 82 -2.63 -5.69 14.11
N LEU A 83 -2.06 -4.66 13.46
CA LEU A 83 -2.80 -3.49 12.98
C LEU A 83 -3.49 -3.72 11.63
N LEU A 84 -3.18 -4.82 10.94
CA LEU A 84 -3.70 -5.06 9.59
C LEU A 84 -5.16 -5.52 9.61
N PRO A 85 -6.03 -4.94 8.75
CA PRO A 85 -7.41 -5.38 8.62
C PRO A 85 -7.50 -6.86 8.29
N ARG A 86 -8.53 -7.54 8.84
CA ARG A 86 -8.77 -8.98 8.56
C ARG A 86 -8.98 -9.24 7.08
N ARG A 87 -9.65 -8.30 6.39
CA ARG A 87 -9.90 -8.34 4.95
C ARG A 87 -8.88 -7.48 4.22
N ARG A 88 -8.02 -8.11 3.42
CA ARG A 88 -6.97 -7.43 2.66
C ARG A 88 -6.41 -8.31 1.55
N VAL A 89 -5.66 -7.71 0.63
CA VAL A 89 -4.83 -8.44 -0.33
C VAL A 89 -3.38 -8.31 0.09
N GLU A 90 -2.71 -9.44 0.34
CA GLU A 90 -1.27 -9.47 0.58
C GLU A 90 -0.54 -9.61 -0.76
N VAL A 91 0.29 -8.63 -1.10
CA VAL A 91 1.14 -8.66 -2.31
C VAL A 91 2.60 -8.83 -1.89
N ARG A 92 3.23 -9.93 -2.30
CA ARG A 92 4.63 -10.23 -2.00
C ARG A 92 5.46 -10.14 -3.27
N PHE A 93 6.57 -9.40 -3.19
CA PHE A 93 7.55 -9.25 -4.26
C PHE A 93 8.81 -10.00 -3.87
N LYS A 94 9.24 -10.95 -4.70
CA LYS A 94 10.50 -11.70 -4.52
C LYS A 94 11.45 -11.39 -5.67
N TYR A 95 12.70 -11.06 -5.34
CA TYR A 95 13.79 -11.01 -6.31
C TYR A 95 14.12 -12.42 -6.77
N SER A 96 14.24 -12.60 -8.08
CA SER A 96 14.88 -13.80 -8.61
C SER A 96 16.40 -13.59 -8.65
N ALA A 97 17.17 -14.68 -8.80
CA ALA A 97 18.62 -14.58 -9.00
C ALA A 97 19.00 -13.76 -10.25
N ASP A 98 18.08 -13.68 -11.21
CA ASP A 98 18.14 -12.78 -12.35
C ASP A 98 17.50 -11.43 -11.99
N SER A 99 18.30 -10.37 -11.94
CA SER A 99 17.85 -9.03 -11.53
C SER A 99 16.77 -8.43 -12.44
N ARG A 100 16.57 -8.99 -13.64
CA ARG A 100 15.53 -8.59 -14.60
C ARG A 100 14.18 -9.27 -14.36
N ARG A 101 14.13 -10.32 -13.54
CA ARG A 101 12.90 -11.05 -13.24
C ARG A 101 12.47 -10.90 -11.79
N ARG A 102 11.16 -10.72 -11.61
CA ARG A 102 10.51 -10.58 -10.30
C ARG A 102 9.33 -11.52 -10.24
N THR A 103 9.13 -12.15 -9.09
CA THR A 103 7.93 -12.92 -8.81
C THR A 103 7.02 -12.12 -7.90
N VAL A 104 5.78 -11.95 -8.32
CA VAL A 104 4.73 -11.31 -7.53
C VAL A 104 3.70 -12.36 -7.15
N THR A 105 3.40 -12.48 -5.87
CA THR A 105 2.35 -13.38 -5.36
C THR A 105 1.29 -12.55 -4.65
N MET A 106 0.02 -12.79 -5.00
CA MET A 106 -1.12 -12.13 -4.38
C MET A 106 -1.96 -13.15 -3.61
N LYS A 107 -2.30 -12.82 -2.37
CA LYS A 107 -3.13 -13.68 -1.51
C LYS A 107 -4.24 -12.86 -0.87
N ASN A 108 -5.49 -13.25 -1.12
CA ASN A 108 -6.64 -12.67 -0.43
C ASN A 108 -6.70 -13.19 1.01
N ARG A 109 -6.92 -12.28 1.95
CA ARG A 109 -7.24 -12.55 3.35
C ARG A 109 -8.66 -12.06 3.62
N GLY A 110 -9.45 -12.89 4.29
CA GLY A 110 -10.88 -12.65 4.52
C GLY A 110 -11.78 -13.28 3.44
N PRO A 111 -13.11 -13.24 3.63
CA PRO A 111 -14.07 -13.78 2.68
C PRO A 111 -13.93 -13.08 1.31
N ARG A 112 -14.11 -13.85 0.23
CA ARG A 112 -14.08 -13.32 -1.15
C ARG A 112 -15.11 -12.20 -1.30
N LEU A 113 -14.81 -11.19 -2.11
CA LEU A 113 -15.83 -10.29 -2.65
C LEU A 113 -16.88 -11.19 -3.33
N SER A 114 -18.11 -11.22 -2.80
CA SER A 114 -19.26 -11.62 -3.62
C SER A 114 -19.30 -10.66 -4.80
N ALA A 115 -19.37 -11.23 -6.00
CA ALA A 115 -19.42 -10.52 -7.27
C ALA A 115 -20.62 -9.58 -7.36
#